data_AF-A0A374HKK0-F1
#
_entry.id   AF-A0A374HKK0-F1
#
_cell.length_a   1.000
_cell.length_b   1.000
_cell.length_c   1.000
_cell.angle_alpha   90.00
_cell.angle_beta   90.00
_cell.angle_gamma   90.00
#
_symmetry.space_group_name_H-M   'P 1'
#
loop_
_entity.id
_entity.type
_entity.pdbx_description
1 polymer ?
#
loop_
_entity_poly.entity_id
_entity_poly.type
_entity_poly.pdbx_seq_one_letter_code
_entity_poly.pdbx_strand_id
1 'polypeptide(L)'
;MKTCEICNEKKGDRIIAGMSICNNCFARLQGLRNGNEDDLLFFRDSINVSKFSQKAKEYIDEVATDIEKSHRTAEEIIIERKRMQEDEMEKQEYARSLIGLYEYAVETILNEDHGCVDAKRMTELINKRAREGWKLHTVYSNELGKNALKVLGLVENSTACEDVLVFERKLMDK
;
A
#
# COMPACT_ATOMS: atom_id res chain seq x y z
N MET A 1 -13.03 -20.14 39.78
CA MET A 1 -12.31 -19.24 38.85
C MET A 1 -12.22 -17.86 39.49
N LYS A 2 -11.01 -17.30 39.64
CA LYS A 2 -10.84 -15.95 40.21
C LYS A 2 -11.14 -14.89 39.13
N THR A 3 -11.50 -13.68 39.53
CA THR A 3 -11.63 -12.55 38.60
C THR A 3 -10.23 -12.12 38.13
N CYS A 4 -10.09 -11.81 36.85
CA CYS A 4 -8.87 -11.23 36.29
C CYS A 4 -8.81 -9.75 36.68
N GLU A 5 -7.72 -9.31 37.31
CA GLU A 5 -7.56 -7.94 37.78
C GLU A 5 -7.29 -6.91 36.68
N ILE A 6 -6.97 -7.37 35.47
CA ILE A 6 -6.80 -6.50 34.30
C ILE A 6 -8.15 -6.33 33.59
N CYS A 7 -8.73 -7.39 33.04
CA CYS A 7 -9.99 -7.28 32.26
C CYS A 7 -11.29 -7.32 33.09
N ASN A 8 -11.21 -7.54 34.41
CA ASN A 8 -12.36 -7.67 35.32
C ASN A 8 -13.36 -8.80 34.97
N GLU A 9 -12.92 -9.82 34.22
CA GLU A 9 -13.74 -10.98 33.89
C GLU A 9 -13.38 -12.19 34.77
N LYS A 10 -14.34 -13.08 35.02
CA LYS A 10 -14.17 -14.30 35.85
C LYS A 10 -13.36 -15.40 35.14
N LYS A 11 -12.19 -15.08 34.59
CA LYS A 11 -11.31 -15.97 33.81
C LYS A 11 -9.85 -15.92 34.27
N GLY A 12 -9.61 -15.66 35.56
CA GLY A 12 -8.27 -15.63 36.13
C GLY A 12 -7.66 -17.03 36.17
N ASP A 13 -6.48 -17.16 35.56
CA ASP A 13 -5.79 -18.44 35.34
C ASP A 13 -4.48 -18.56 36.12
N ARG A 14 -3.82 -17.43 36.43
CA ARG A 14 -2.48 -17.38 37.05
C ARG A 14 -2.34 -16.23 38.03
N ILE A 15 -1.38 -16.35 38.96
CA ILE A 15 -1.04 -15.28 39.92
C ILE A 15 0.26 -14.60 39.52
N ILE A 16 0.24 -13.27 39.34
CA ILE A 16 1.40 -12.44 39.00
C ILE A 16 1.41 -11.22 39.91
N ALA A 17 2.52 -10.96 40.62
CA ALA A 17 2.60 -9.87 41.61
C ALA A 17 1.44 -9.91 42.65
N GLY A 18 1.01 -11.12 42.99
CA GLY A 18 -0.15 -11.34 43.88
C GLY A 18 -1.49 -10.92 43.28
N MET A 19 -1.60 -10.76 41.95
CA MET A 19 -2.83 -10.49 41.22
C MET A 19 -3.29 -11.71 40.43
N SER A 20 -4.59 -11.94 40.37
CA SER A 20 -5.17 -12.96 39.48
C SER A 20 -5.30 -12.43 38.06
N ILE A 21 -4.66 -13.06 37.08
CA ILE A 21 -4.61 -12.60 35.69
C ILE A 21 -4.99 -13.75 34.74
N CYS A 22 -5.72 -13.45 33.67
CA CYS A 22 -6.06 -14.41 32.61
C CYS A 22 -4.95 -14.53 31.56
N ASN A 23 -4.95 -15.59 30.77
CA ASN A 23 -3.90 -15.82 29.77
C ASN A 23 -3.74 -14.68 28.74
N ASN A 24 -4.85 -14.08 28.28
CA ASN A 24 -4.80 -12.99 27.29
C ASN A 24 -4.17 -11.71 27.88
N CYS A 25 -4.63 -11.28 29.05
CA CYS A 25 -4.06 -10.12 29.75
C CYS A 25 -2.59 -10.36 30.12
N PHE A 26 -2.23 -11.61 30.46
CA PHE A 26 -0.84 -11.96 30.70
C PHE A 26 0.03 -11.86 29.45
N ALA A 27 -0.44 -12.36 28.29
CA ALA A 27 0.29 -12.26 27.04
C ALA A 27 0.60 -10.80 26.68
N ARG A 28 -0.39 -9.91 26.84
CA ARG A 28 -0.20 -8.46 26.63
C ARG A 28 0.81 -7.85 27.61
N LEU A 29 0.73 -8.23 28.88
CA LEU A 29 1.70 -7.81 29.89
C LEU A 29 3.12 -8.32 29.59
N GLN A 30 3.27 -9.51 29.03
CA GLN A 30 4.58 -9.99 28.56
C GLN A 30 5.09 -9.17 27.38
N GLY A 31 4.21 -8.81 26.44
CA GLY A 31 4.58 -7.92 25.34
C GLY A 31 5.10 -6.57 25.83
N LEU A 32 4.40 -5.94 26.79
CA LEU A 32 4.89 -4.73 27.45
C LEU A 32 6.29 -4.92 28.06
N ARG A 33 6.49 -5.97 28.86
CA ARG A 33 7.79 -6.26 29.49
C ARG A 33 8.92 -6.52 28.50
N ASN A 34 8.57 -6.94 27.28
CA ASN A 34 9.52 -7.15 26.19
C ASN A 34 9.72 -5.89 25.32
N GLY A 35 9.17 -4.75 25.72
CA GLY A 35 9.31 -3.48 24.99
C GLY A 35 8.41 -3.37 23.75
N ASN A 36 7.33 -4.15 23.66
CA ASN A 36 6.38 -4.00 22.55
C ASN A 36 5.64 -2.66 22.63
N GLU A 37 5.76 -1.86 21.58
CA GLU A 37 5.19 -0.50 21.52
C GLU A 37 3.67 -0.48 21.51
N ASP A 38 3.02 -1.42 20.83
CA ASP A 38 1.55 -1.46 20.77
C ASP A 38 0.97 -1.79 22.14
N ASP A 39 1.62 -2.67 22.88
CA ASP A 39 1.22 -3.00 24.25
C ASP A 39 1.51 -1.84 25.22
N LEU A 40 2.62 -1.12 25.04
CA LEU A 40 2.89 0.12 25.79
C LEU A 40 1.80 1.18 25.55
N LEU A 41 1.46 1.45 24.28
CA LEU A 41 0.39 2.37 23.93
C LEU A 41 -0.96 1.93 24.49
N PHE A 42 -1.26 0.64 24.43
CA PHE A 42 -2.49 0.09 24.99
C PHE A 42 -2.60 0.37 26.50
N PHE A 43 -1.53 0.16 27.26
CA PHE A 43 -1.52 0.35 28.70
C PHE A 43 -1.43 1.82 29.14
N ARG A 44 -0.90 2.71 28.30
CA ARG A 44 -0.90 4.16 28.54
C ARG A 44 -2.24 4.83 28.20
N ASP A 45 -3.11 4.17 27.46
CA ASP A 45 -4.45 4.68 27.15
C ASP A 45 -5.43 4.48 28.34
N SER A 46 -5.87 5.61 28.90
CA SER A 46 -6.84 5.69 30.00
C SER A 46 -8.16 4.92 29.76
N ILE A 47 -8.61 4.83 28.50
CA ILE A 47 -9.84 4.13 28.12
C ILE A 47 -9.63 2.62 28.26
N ASN A 48 -8.50 2.12 27.77
CA ASN A 48 -8.17 0.69 27.79
C ASN A 48 -7.97 0.18 29.21
N VAL A 49 -7.38 0.99 30.10
CA VAL A 49 -7.13 0.61 31.49
C VAL A 49 -8.28 0.93 32.44
N SER A 50 -9.39 1.49 31.95
CA SER A 50 -10.52 1.93 32.76
C SER A 50 -11.09 0.83 33.68
N LYS A 51 -11.11 -0.42 33.22
CA LYS A 51 -11.67 -1.59 33.92
C LYS A 51 -10.69 -2.29 34.86
N PHE A 52 -9.44 -1.84 34.92
CA PHE A 52 -8.40 -2.51 35.67
C PHE A 52 -8.57 -2.25 37.17
N SER A 53 -8.19 -3.22 37.99
CA SER A 53 -8.08 -3.01 39.44
C SER A 53 -7.03 -1.95 39.74
N GLN A 54 -7.16 -1.27 40.89
CA GLN A 54 -6.18 -0.27 41.31
C GLN A 54 -4.77 -0.87 41.38
N LYS A 55 -4.65 -2.08 41.94
CA LYS A 55 -3.40 -2.82 42.05
C LYS A 55 -2.80 -3.14 40.67
N ALA A 56 -3.64 -3.49 39.69
CA ALA A 56 -3.19 -3.73 38.33
C ALA A 56 -2.69 -2.46 37.65
N LYS A 57 -3.37 -1.32 37.87
CA LYS A 57 -2.93 -0.02 37.35
C LYS A 57 -1.55 0.37 37.90
N GLU A 58 -1.37 0.31 39.21
CA GLU A 58 -0.09 0.62 39.88
C GLU A 58 1.05 -0.26 39.35
N TYR A 59 0.81 -1.57 39.27
CA TYR A 59 1.81 -2.51 38.76
C TYR A 59 2.17 -2.25 37.29
N ILE A 60 1.18 -2.00 36.45
CA ILE A 60 1.40 -1.75 35.02
C ILE A 60 2.08 -0.40 34.80
N ASP A 61 1.73 0.61 35.59
CA ASP A 61 2.36 1.93 35.54
C ASP A 61 3.85 1.87 35.89
N GLU A 62 4.21 1.11 36.93
CA GLU A 62 5.61 0.85 37.29
C GLU A 62 6.37 0.19 36.13
N VAL A 63 5.81 -0.89 35.57
CA VAL A 63 6.44 -1.62 34.45
C VAL A 63 6.56 -0.74 33.22
N ALA A 64 5.50 -0.03 32.84
CA ALA A 64 5.50 0.85 31.66
C ALA A 64 6.54 1.97 31.82
N THR A 65 6.62 2.58 33.01
CA THR A 65 7.60 3.63 33.30
C THR A 65 9.03 3.11 33.23
N ASP A 66 9.29 1.88 33.63
CA ASP A 66 10.62 1.27 33.51
C ASP A 66 10.99 0.95 32.05
N ILE A 67 10.02 0.47 31.26
CA ILE A 67 10.19 0.27 29.82
C ILE A 67 10.50 1.59 29.11
N GLU A 68 9.78 2.66 29.43
CA GLU A 68 10.00 4.00 28.86
C GLU A 68 11.37 4.62 29.22
N LYS A 69 12.07 4.14 30.25
CA LYS A 69 13.46 4.58 30.53
C LYS A 69 14.48 3.95 29.60
N SER A 70 14.20 2.76 29.10
CA SER A 70 15.11 1.97 28.25
C SER A 70 14.70 1.99 26.78
N HIS A 71 13.48 2.42 26.49
CA HIS A 71 12.86 2.49 25.17
C HIS A 71 12.25 3.88 24.95
N ARG A 72 11.53 4.06 23.83
CA ARG A 72 10.77 5.28 23.55
C ARG A 72 9.56 5.41 24.47
N THR A 73 9.22 6.64 24.80
CA THR A 73 7.97 6.97 25.51
C THR A 73 6.75 6.76 24.62
N ALA A 74 5.58 6.52 25.22
CA ALA A 74 4.34 6.46 24.45
C ALA A 74 4.07 7.74 23.64
N GLU A 75 4.44 8.92 24.17
CA GLU A 75 4.28 10.20 23.48
C GLU A 75 5.14 10.28 22.21
N GLU A 76 6.42 9.88 22.29
CA GLU A 76 7.33 9.85 21.14
C GLU A 76 6.82 8.90 20.05
N ILE A 77 6.35 7.70 20.43
CA ILE A 77 5.78 6.72 19.50
C ILE A 77 4.55 7.30 18.80
N ILE A 78 3.66 7.99 19.53
CA ILE A 78 2.46 8.62 18.95
C ILE A 78 2.85 9.73 17.97
N ILE A 79 3.81 10.58 18.32
CA ILE A 79 4.26 11.68 17.45
C ILE A 79 4.85 11.12 16.15
N GLU A 80 5.72 10.11 16.24
CA GLU A 80 6.34 9.49 15.07
C GLU A 80 5.30 8.82 14.16
N ARG A 81 4.34 8.07 14.73
CA ARG A 81 3.25 7.46 13.97
C ARG A 81 2.38 8.49 13.25
N LYS A 82 2.09 9.63 13.89
CA LYS A 82 1.34 10.73 13.26
C LYS A 82 2.11 11.31 12.07
N ARG A 83 3.41 11.58 12.24
CA ARG A 83 4.26 12.08 11.14
C ARG A 83 4.30 11.11 9.96
N MET A 84 4.45 9.82 10.22
CA MET A 84 4.41 8.81 9.15
C MET A 84 3.07 8.76 8.44
N GLN A 85 1.95 8.93 9.17
CA GLN A 85 0.62 8.98 8.56
C GLN A 85 0.43 10.24 7.71
N GLU A 86 0.92 11.40 8.18
CA GLU A 86 0.91 12.66 7.42
C GLU A 86 1.74 12.54 6.14
N ASP A 87 2.96 12.00 6.22
CA ASP A 87 3.83 11.77 5.06
C ASP A 87 3.17 10.84 4.02
N GLU A 88 2.56 9.73 4.47
CA GLU A 88 1.83 8.82 3.57
C GLU A 88 0.59 9.48 2.95
N MET A 89 -0.12 10.30 3.71
CA MET A 89 -1.26 11.06 3.20
C MET A 89 -0.82 12.07 2.14
N GLU A 90 0.28 12.80 2.37
CA GLU A 90 0.86 13.75 1.41
C GLU A 90 1.27 13.02 0.11
N LYS A 91 1.93 11.86 0.21
CA LYS A 91 2.26 11.04 -0.97
C LYS A 91 1.01 10.61 -1.73
N GLN A 92 -0.04 10.18 -1.03
CA GLN A 92 -1.30 9.79 -1.66
C GLN A 92 -2.01 10.97 -2.31
N GLU A 93 -2.01 12.15 -1.67
CA GLU A 93 -2.57 13.37 -2.23
C GLU A 93 -1.80 13.85 -3.45
N TYR A 94 -0.47 13.79 -3.41
CA TYR A 94 0.38 14.04 -4.57
C TYR A 94 0.10 13.05 -5.71
N ALA A 95 0.03 11.75 -5.42
CA ALA A 95 -0.33 10.75 -6.42
C ALA A 95 -1.73 11.02 -7.01
N ARG A 96 -2.71 11.39 -6.18
CA ARG A 96 -4.07 11.76 -6.63
C ARG A 96 -4.09 13.05 -7.43
N SER A 97 -3.25 14.03 -7.12
CA SER A 97 -3.15 15.29 -7.87
C SER A 97 -2.47 15.10 -9.23
N LEU A 98 -1.59 14.09 -9.35
CA LEU A 98 -1.05 13.65 -10.64
C LEU A 98 -2.05 12.88 -11.49
N ILE A 99 -3.11 12.30 -10.92
CA ILE A 99 -4.19 11.66 -11.67
C ILE A 99 -5.07 12.77 -12.29
N GLY A 100 -4.55 13.36 -13.36
CA GLY A 100 -5.42 13.85 -14.42
C GLY A 100 -6.25 12.69 -14.94
N LEU A 101 -7.49 12.96 -15.35
CA LEU A 101 -8.23 11.98 -16.15
C LEU A 101 -7.52 11.90 -17.51
N TYR A 102 -6.99 10.74 -17.87
CA TYR A 102 -6.37 10.52 -19.17
C TYR A 102 -7.26 9.57 -19.99
N GLU A 103 -7.40 9.86 -21.27
CA GLU A 103 -7.89 8.92 -22.27
C GLU A 103 -6.71 8.38 -23.08
N TYR A 104 -6.87 7.14 -23.57
CA TYR A 104 -5.86 6.44 -24.34
C TYR A 104 -6.40 6.04 -25.71
N ALA A 105 -5.54 6.14 -26.72
CA ALA A 105 -5.80 5.63 -28.07
C ALA A 105 -4.67 4.68 -28.47
N VAL A 106 -5.02 3.56 -29.11
CA VAL A 106 -4.07 2.58 -29.61
C VAL A 106 -4.15 2.56 -31.13
N GLU A 107 -3.00 2.67 -31.77
CA GLU A 107 -2.85 2.66 -33.22
C GLU A 107 -1.84 1.61 -33.62
N THR A 108 -2.13 0.87 -34.68
CA THR A 108 -1.31 -0.24 -35.12
C THR A 108 -0.85 -0.02 -36.55
N ILE A 109 0.45 -0.19 -36.80
CA ILE A 109 1.06 -0.16 -38.12
C ILE A 109 1.53 -1.57 -38.44
N LEU A 110 0.92 -2.20 -39.46
CA LEU A 110 1.37 -3.49 -39.95
C LEU A 110 2.65 -3.28 -40.78
N ASN A 111 3.71 -3.99 -40.40
CA ASN A 111 4.93 -4.10 -41.19
C ASN A 111 4.91 -5.45 -41.92
N GLU A 112 4.94 -5.36 -43.24
CA GLU A 112 5.20 -6.52 -44.11
C GLU A 112 6.67 -6.95 -43.97
N ASP A 113 6.96 -8.13 -44.50
CA ASP A 113 8.05 -9.12 -44.29
C ASP A 113 9.50 -8.62 -44.24
N HIS A 114 9.74 -7.32 -44.34
CA HIS A 114 11.06 -6.70 -44.43
C HIS A 114 11.69 -6.40 -43.06
N GLY A 115 10.94 -6.63 -41.97
CA GLY A 115 11.45 -6.49 -40.59
C GLY A 115 11.87 -5.05 -40.24
N CYS A 116 11.40 -4.07 -41.00
CA CYS A 116 11.74 -2.67 -40.85
C CYS A 116 10.47 -1.87 -40.53
N VAL A 117 10.62 -0.90 -39.61
CA VAL A 117 9.57 0.05 -39.26
C VAL A 117 9.29 0.98 -40.45
N ASP A 118 8.02 1.15 -40.82
CA ASP A 118 7.61 2.23 -41.74
C ASP A 118 7.69 3.58 -41.00
N ALA A 119 8.90 4.12 -40.92
CA ALA A 119 9.18 5.37 -40.21
C ALA A 119 8.40 6.57 -40.77
N LYS A 120 8.10 6.56 -42.08
CA LYS A 120 7.32 7.63 -42.71
C LYS A 120 5.89 7.60 -42.21
N ARG A 121 5.22 6.45 -42.31
CA ARG A 121 3.85 6.28 -41.83
C ARG A 121 3.72 6.49 -40.33
N MET A 122 4.69 6.00 -39.56
CA MET A 122 4.77 6.24 -38.12
C MET A 122 4.84 7.74 -37.80
N THR A 123 5.72 8.48 -38.50
CA THR A 123 5.85 9.93 -38.33
C THR A 123 4.56 10.67 -38.70
N GLU A 124 3.90 10.30 -39.79
CA GLU A 124 2.62 10.88 -40.21
C GLU A 124 1.52 10.67 -39.15
N LEU A 125 1.44 9.47 -38.57
CA LEU A 125 0.45 9.12 -37.56
C LEU A 125 0.70 9.83 -36.23
N ILE A 126 1.95 9.86 -35.76
CA ILE A 126 2.35 10.60 -34.55
C ILE A 126 2.02 12.08 -34.71
N ASN A 127 2.37 12.68 -35.85
CA ASN A 127 2.10 14.09 -36.11
C ASN A 127 0.59 14.38 -36.19
N LYS A 128 -0.21 13.47 -36.76
CA LYS A 128 -1.67 13.59 -36.78
C LYS A 128 -2.24 13.59 -35.36
N ARG A 129 -1.86 12.61 -34.53
CA ARG A 129 -2.31 12.50 -33.13
C ARG A 129 -1.86 13.68 -32.28
N ALA A 130 -0.63 14.15 -32.46
CA ALA A 130 -0.12 15.35 -31.79
C ALA A 130 -0.96 16.60 -32.07
N ARG A 131 -1.39 16.81 -33.33
CA ARG A 131 -2.30 17.92 -33.69
C ARG A 131 -3.69 17.81 -33.05
N GLU A 132 -4.13 16.60 -32.75
CA GLU A 132 -5.39 16.31 -32.04
C GLU A 132 -5.26 16.40 -30.50
N GLY A 133 -4.09 16.82 -30.00
CA GLY A 133 -3.80 17.00 -28.58
C GLY A 133 -3.33 15.73 -27.87
N TRP A 134 -3.01 14.67 -28.60
CA TRP A 134 -2.51 13.42 -28.03
C TRP A 134 -0.98 13.42 -27.92
N LYS A 135 -0.47 12.83 -26.86
CA LYS A 135 0.96 12.59 -26.65
C LYS A 135 1.26 11.11 -26.85
N LEU A 136 2.34 10.79 -27.56
CA LEU A 136 2.82 9.42 -27.64
C LEU A 136 3.34 8.97 -26.28
N HIS A 137 2.74 7.93 -25.70
CA HIS A 137 3.08 7.41 -24.37
C HIS A 137 3.99 6.18 -24.45
N THR A 138 3.68 5.23 -25.35
CA THR A 138 4.46 3.99 -25.49
C THR A 138 4.45 3.51 -26.93
N VAL A 139 5.57 2.94 -27.38
CA VAL A 139 5.67 2.19 -28.63
C VAL A 139 6.28 0.84 -28.33
N TYR A 140 5.71 -0.21 -28.92
CA TYR A 140 6.31 -1.54 -28.92
C TYR A 140 6.00 -2.26 -30.22
N SER A 141 6.86 -3.20 -30.59
CA SER A 141 6.64 -4.07 -31.74
C SER A 141 6.19 -5.44 -31.25
N ASN A 142 5.18 -6.01 -31.90
CA ASN A 142 4.64 -7.33 -31.62
C ASN A 142 4.79 -8.21 -32.87
N GLU A 143 5.35 -9.41 -32.70
CA GLU A 143 5.44 -10.38 -33.79
C GLU A 143 4.13 -11.18 -33.88
N LEU A 144 3.46 -11.11 -35.03
CA LEU A 144 2.22 -11.82 -35.26
C LEU A 144 2.53 -13.26 -35.69
N GLY A 145 2.17 -14.21 -34.82
CA GLY A 145 2.23 -15.63 -35.14
C GLY A 145 1.30 -16.02 -36.29
N LYS A 146 1.65 -17.10 -37.00
CA LYS A 146 0.98 -17.60 -38.23
C LYS A 146 -0.56 -17.72 -38.16
N ASN A 147 -1.12 -17.89 -36.98
CA ASN A 147 -2.58 -18.00 -36.79
C ASN A 147 -3.32 -16.66 -36.80
N ALA A 148 -2.67 -15.56 -36.40
CA ALA A 148 -3.26 -14.22 -36.40
C ALA A 148 -3.36 -13.64 -37.82
N LEU A 149 -2.37 -13.92 -38.68
CA LEU A 149 -2.33 -13.53 -40.09
C LEU A 149 -3.49 -14.13 -40.91
N LYS A 150 -3.87 -15.38 -40.59
CA LYS A 150 -4.98 -16.09 -41.24
C LYS A 150 -6.35 -15.46 -40.93
N VAL A 151 -6.51 -14.82 -39.77
CA VAL A 151 -7.74 -14.12 -39.37
C VAL A 151 -7.88 -12.75 -40.05
N LEU A 152 -6.76 -12.11 -40.39
CA LEU A 152 -6.72 -10.83 -41.11
C LEU A 152 -6.73 -10.97 -42.65
N GLY A 153 -6.86 -12.20 -43.17
CA GLY A 153 -6.95 -12.46 -44.61
C GLY A 153 -5.62 -12.41 -45.37
N LEU A 154 -4.49 -12.39 -44.66
CA LEU A 154 -3.15 -12.42 -45.25
C LEU A 154 -2.70 -13.90 -45.35
N VAL A 155 -2.50 -14.39 -46.59
CA VAL A 155 -2.26 -15.82 -46.89
C VAL A 155 -0.79 -16.10 -47.20
N GLU A 156 0.14 -15.29 -46.70
CA GLU A 156 1.57 -15.51 -46.96
C GLU A 156 2.30 -16.10 -45.76
N ASN A 157 3.20 -17.04 -46.05
CA ASN A 157 4.01 -17.80 -45.09
C ASN A 157 5.11 -16.94 -44.42
N SER A 158 4.89 -15.64 -44.26
CA SER A 158 5.82 -14.70 -43.65
C SER A 158 5.45 -14.45 -42.19
N THR A 159 6.46 -14.19 -41.37
CA THR A 159 6.27 -13.59 -40.05
C THR A 159 5.96 -12.11 -40.30
N ALA A 160 4.76 -11.67 -39.94
CA ALA A 160 4.43 -10.25 -39.97
C ALA A 160 4.67 -9.65 -38.59
N CYS A 161 5.07 -8.38 -38.56
CA CYS A 161 5.22 -7.63 -37.32
C CYS A 161 4.23 -6.48 -37.33
N GLU A 162 3.76 -6.10 -36.15
CA GLU A 162 2.99 -4.88 -35.97
C GLU A 162 3.72 -3.95 -35.01
N ASP A 163 3.77 -2.67 -35.34
CA ASP A 163 4.16 -1.63 -34.39
C ASP A 163 2.89 -1.07 -33.75
N VAL A 164 2.82 -1.17 -32.43
CA VAL A 164 1.71 -0.65 -31.64
C VAL A 164 2.14 0.65 -30.97
N LEU A 165 1.37 1.70 -31.20
CA LEU A 165 1.56 3.03 -30.67
C LEU A 165 0.42 3.35 -29.71
N VAL A 166 0.75 3.57 -28.44
CA VAL A 166 -0.18 3.99 -27.40
C VAL A 166 -0.02 5.49 -27.20
N PHE A 167 -1.12 6.22 -27.40
CA PHE A 167 -1.23 7.64 -27.17
C PHE A 167 -2.05 7.91 -25.92
N GLU A 168 -1.70 8.97 -25.19
CA GLU A 168 -2.47 9.48 -24.06
C GLU A 168 -2.87 10.95 -24.31
N ARG A 169 -4.05 11.33 -23.85
CA ARG A 169 -4.50 12.73 -23.82
C ARG A 169 -5.15 13.02 -22.49
N LYS A 170 -4.87 14.19 -21.91
CA LYS A 170 -5.47 14.63 -20.66
C LYS A 170 -6.88 15.17 -20.95
N LEU A 171 -7.89 14.63 -20.26
CA LEU A 171 -9.30 14.99 -20.40
C LEU A 171 -9.68 16.26 -19.64
N MET A 172 -9.03 16.58 -18.52
CA MET A 172 -9.19 17.82 -17.74
C MET A 172 -8.10 17.94 -16.65
N ASP A 173 -7.64 19.16 -16.39
CA ASP A 173 -7.17 19.56 -15.05
C ASP A 173 -8.41 19.82 -14.20
N LYS A 174 -8.46 19.29 -12.97
CA LYS A 174 -9.52 19.67 -12.01
C LYS A 174 -9.39 21.14 -11.61
#